data_AF-A0A7K0MWJ0-F1
#
_entry.id   AF-A0A7K0MWJ0-F1
#
_cell.length_a   1.000
_cell.length_b   1.000
_cell.length_c   1.000
_cell.angle_alpha   90.00
_cell.angle_beta   90.00
_cell.angle_gamma   90.00
#
_symmetry.space_group_name_H-M   'P 1'
#
loop_
_entity.id
_entity.type
_entity.pdbx_description
1 polymer ?
#
loop_
_entity_poly.entity_id
_entity_poly.type
_entity_poly.pdbx_seq_one_letter_code
_entity_poly.pdbx_strand_id
1 'polypeptide(L)'
;EVVTSAVNTALKKVTTHAEPVEAQSAESAWRPNPTEPTLMLEREVLKAKLQMPGLVLDWKTVEDAAFTHPAYRELRRIIDSFGTEPVLLENVTDDRMRQLFTELSVEPVRTDGAVSEKYVSSIVARLREVLVSRKIADLKSSLQRLNPVENEAQYNAAFAELVALETQKRGLHELSIASL
;
A
#
# COMPACT_ATOMS: atom_id res chain seq x y z
N GLU A 1 -42.28 -54.86 38.34
CA GLU A 1 -40.94 -54.46 37.87
C GLU A 1 -41.12 -53.61 36.62
N VAL A 2 -40.95 -52.28 36.65
CA VAL A 2 -39.72 -51.53 36.28
C VAL A 2 -39.07 -52.11 35.00
N VAL A 3 -38.97 -51.45 33.85
CA VAL A 3 -37.96 -50.43 33.42
C VAL A 3 -38.20 -50.26 31.88
N THR A 4 -38.57 -49.10 31.30
CA THR A 4 -37.77 -47.91 30.89
C THR A 4 -37.40 -47.85 29.38
N SER A 5 -38.02 -46.89 28.70
CA SER A 5 -37.47 -45.92 27.72
C SER A 5 -36.90 -46.30 26.34
N ALA A 6 -36.95 -45.26 25.49
CA ALA A 6 -35.99 -44.86 24.44
C ALA A 6 -36.36 -45.28 22.99
N VAL A 7 -36.31 -44.46 21.92
CA VAL A 7 -35.94 -43.05 21.65
C VAL A 7 -36.62 -42.63 20.33
N ASN A 8 -37.13 -41.39 20.25
CA ASN A 8 -37.45 -40.69 19.00
C ASN A 8 -36.19 -40.05 18.41
N THR A 9 -35.87 -40.29 17.14
CA THR A 9 -34.86 -39.49 16.41
C THR A 9 -35.48 -38.86 15.18
N ALA A 10 -35.71 -37.55 15.28
CA ALA A 10 -36.19 -36.69 14.23
C ALA A 10 -35.07 -36.34 13.24
N LEU A 11 -35.37 -36.48 11.95
CA LEU A 11 -34.55 -36.03 10.82
C LEU A 11 -34.54 -34.49 10.77
N LYS A 12 -33.44 -33.86 11.19
CA LYS A 12 -33.19 -32.44 10.95
C LYS A 12 -32.73 -32.24 9.51
N LYS A 13 -33.62 -31.68 8.70
CA LYS A 13 -33.34 -31.16 7.35
C LYS A 13 -32.47 -29.91 7.49
N VAL A 14 -31.18 -30.02 7.18
CA VAL A 14 -30.27 -28.87 7.10
C VAL A 14 -30.55 -28.17 5.78
N THR A 15 -31.18 -27.00 5.86
CA THR A 15 -31.25 -26.03 4.77
C THR A 15 -29.87 -25.41 4.63
N THR A 16 -29.11 -25.83 3.62
CA THR A 16 -27.89 -25.16 3.18
C THR A 16 -28.26 -23.77 2.64
N HIS A 17 -28.03 -22.73 3.45
CA HIS A 17 -27.92 -21.36 2.96
C HIS A 17 -26.65 -21.31 2.10
N ALA A 18 -26.81 -21.33 0.78
CA ALA A 18 -25.73 -21.13 -0.16
C ALA A 18 -25.55 -19.62 -0.39
N GLU A 19 -24.91 -18.93 0.55
CA GLU A 19 -24.23 -17.65 0.34
C GLU A 19 -23.35 -17.35 1.57
N PRO A 20 -22.02 -17.61 1.47
CA PRO A 20 -21.05 -16.55 1.82
C PRO A 20 -19.71 -16.60 1.04
N VAL A 21 -19.55 -17.45 0.03
CA VAL A 21 -18.21 -17.71 -0.57
C VAL A 21 -17.73 -16.54 -1.45
N GLU A 22 -18.64 -15.83 -2.12
CA GLU A 22 -18.31 -14.74 -3.04
C GLU A 22 -18.02 -13.40 -2.31
N ALA A 23 -18.73 -13.12 -1.21
CA ALA A 23 -18.46 -11.95 -0.37
C ALA A 23 -17.12 -12.07 0.38
N GLN A 24 -16.78 -13.26 0.89
CA GLN A 24 -15.51 -13.51 1.57
C GLN A 24 -14.31 -13.40 0.60
N SER A 25 -14.47 -13.82 -0.65
CA SER A 25 -13.41 -13.73 -1.66
C SER A 25 -13.21 -12.29 -2.15
N ALA A 26 -14.27 -11.49 -2.27
CA ALA A 26 -14.17 -10.06 -2.57
C ALA A 26 -13.54 -9.24 -1.42
N GLU A 27 -13.86 -9.53 -0.17
CA GLU A 27 -13.21 -8.90 0.99
C GLU A 27 -11.75 -9.29 1.11
N SER A 28 -11.42 -10.56 0.86
CA SER A 28 -10.04 -11.07 0.85
C SER A 28 -9.21 -10.42 -0.26
N ALA A 29 -9.80 -10.16 -1.43
CA ALA A 29 -9.13 -9.50 -2.55
C ALA A 29 -8.92 -7.99 -2.34
N TRP A 30 -9.79 -7.34 -1.56
CA TRP A 30 -9.68 -5.92 -1.27
C TRP A 30 -8.73 -5.61 -0.11
N ARG A 31 -8.55 -6.53 0.85
CA ARG A 31 -7.76 -6.27 2.06
C ARG A 31 -6.27 -6.57 1.81
N PRO A 32 -5.35 -5.59 2.00
CA PRO A 32 -3.92 -5.83 1.89
C PRO A 32 -3.46 -6.88 2.89
N ASN A 33 -2.67 -7.87 2.45
CA ASN A 33 -2.09 -8.85 3.35
C ASN A 33 -0.91 -8.23 4.15
N PRO A 34 -0.98 -8.16 5.49
CA PRO A 34 0.08 -7.56 6.31
C PRO A 34 1.42 -8.30 6.29
N THR A 35 1.44 -9.56 5.85
CA THR A 35 2.66 -10.39 5.77
C THR A 35 3.29 -10.38 4.39
N GLU A 36 2.66 -9.76 3.39
CA GLU A 36 3.19 -9.69 2.03
C GLU A 36 4.38 -8.72 1.96
N PRO A 37 5.60 -9.19 1.63
CA PRO A 37 6.81 -8.37 1.74
C PRO A 37 6.81 -7.10 0.88
N THR A 38 6.18 -7.16 -0.30
CA THR A 38 6.00 -6.03 -1.23
C THR A 38 5.13 -4.93 -0.63
N LEU A 39 4.09 -5.31 0.14
CA LEU A 39 3.12 -4.41 0.75
C LEU A 39 3.54 -3.92 2.13
N MET A 40 4.47 -4.62 2.78
CA MET A 40 5.00 -4.22 4.08
C MET A 40 5.57 -2.79 4.04
N LEU A 41 6.36 -2.46 3.02
CA LEU A 41 6.95 -1.12 2.89
C LEU A 41 5.87 -0.02 2.75
N GLU A 42 4.87 -0.27 1.91
CA GLU A 42 3.73 0.63 1.72
C GLU A 42 2.99 0.86 3.03
N ARG A 43 2.76 -0.22 3.78
CA ARG A 43 2.12 -0.20 5.10
C ARG A 43 2.93 0.60 6.11
N GLU A 44 4.24 0.38 6.23
CA GLU A 44 5.10 1.11 7.17
C GLU A 44 5.07 2.62 6.90
N VAL A 45 5.11 3.04 5.63
CA VAL A 45 5.04 4.46 5.28
C VAL A 45 3.68 5.07 5.65
N LEU A 46 2.58 4.35 5.43
CA LEU A 46 1.25 4.80 5.84
C LEU A 46 1.13 4.90 7.37
N LYS A 47 1.65 3.91 8.11
CA LYS A 47 1.69 3.96 9.58
C LYS A 47 2.49 5.16 10.08
N ALA A 48 3.67 5.40 9.51
CA ALA A 48 4.49 6.57 9.84
C ALA A 48 3.73 7.88 9.60
N LYS A 49 3.02 8.00 8.46
CA LYS A 49 2.24 9.20 8.16
C LYS A 49 1.07 9.42 9.12
N LEU A 50 0.37 8.35 9.50
CA LEU A 50 -0.80 8.43 10.38
C LEU A 50 -0.41 8.70 11.84
N GLN A 51 0.62 8.01 12.33
CA GLN A 51 1.00 8.05 13.74
C GLN A 51 1.98 9.18 14.05
N MET A 52 2.84 9.54 13.10
CA MET A 52 3.93 10.51 13.28
C MET A 52 4.00 11.48 12.10
N PRO A 53 2.92 12.24 11.82
CA PRO A 53 2.86 13.12 10.65
C PRO A 53 3.99 14.16 10.64
N GLY A 54 4.50 14.58 11.80
CA GLY A 54 5.62 15.52 11.93
C GLY A 54 6.99 14.95 11.52
N LEU A 55 7.16 13.62 11.43
CA LEU A 55 8.39 13.00 10.93
C LEU A 55 8.36 12.78 9.41
N VAL A 56 7.18 12.86 8.78
CA VAL A 56 7.03 12.72 7.32
C VAL A 56 7.03 14.10 6.66
N LEU A 57 8.22 14.70 6.57
CA LEU A 57 8.40 16.09 6.13
C LEU A 57 7.96 16.34 4.67
N ASP A 58 8.24 15.40 3.77
CA ASP A 58 8.04 15.56 2.32
C ASP A 58 6.96 14.63 1.76
N TRP A 59 5.81 14.53 2.44
CA TRP A 59 4.70 13.65 2.02
C TRP A 59 4.27 13.86 0.57
N LYS A 60 4.24 15.10 0.10
CA LYS A 60 3.91 15.48 -1.29
C LYS A 60 4.79 14.81 -2.35
N THR A 61 6.01 14.37 -1.97
CA THR A 61 6.96 13.73 -2.89
C THR A 61 6.72 12.24 -3.07
N VAL A 62 5.88 11.65 -2.21
CA VAL A 62 5.34 10.31 -2.39
C VAL A 62 4.19 10.42 -3.38
N GLU A 63 4.27 9.75 -4.52
CA GLU A 63 3.20 9.73 -5.51
C GLU A 63 2.16 8.66 -5.16
N ASP A 64 0.93 8.78 -5.65
CA ASP A 64 -0.11 7.76 -5.42
C ASP A 64 0.28 6.40 -6.05
N ALA A 65 0.94 6.46 -7.21
CA ALA A 65 1.49 5.33 -7.94
C ALA A 65 2.62 4.61 -7.17
N ALA A 66 3.14 5.19 -6.08
CA ALA A 66 4.08 4.50 -5.20
C ALA A 66 3.41 3.30 -4.51
N PHE A 67 2.11 3.41 -4.22
CA PHE A 67 1.27 2.38 -3.63
C PHE A 67 0.71 1.46 -4.72
N THR A 68 1.08 0.18 -4.67
CA THR A 68 0.64 -0.85 -5.62
C THR A 68 -0.72 -1.42 -5.24
N HIS A 69 -1.00 -1.54 -3.94
CA HIS A 69 -2.28 -2.07 -3.48
C HIS A 69 -3.39 -0.99 -3.59
N PRO A 70 -4.56 -1.31 -4.20
CA PRO A 70 -5.65 -0.34 -4.36
C PRO A 70 -6.09 0.32 -3.05
N ALA A 71 -6.27 -0.47 -1.99
CA ALA A 71 -6.64 0.03 -0.66
C ALA A 71 -5.61 1.02 -0.07
N TYR A 72 -4.31 0.79 -0.24
CA TYR A 72 -3.29 1.73 0.24
C TYR A 72 -3.22 3.01 -0.59
N ARG A 73 -3.43 2.90 -1.90
CA ARG A 73 -3.55 4.06 -2.78
C ARG A 73 -4.78 4.91 -2.45
N GLU A 74 -5.90 4.27 -2.16
CA GLU A 74 -7.12 4.94 -1.73
C GLU A 74 -6.91 5.64 -0.37
N LEU A 75 -6.35 4.94 0.60
CA LEU A 75 -6.02 5.52 1.92
C LEU A 75 -5.08 6.72 1.78
N ARG A 76 -4.09 6.65 0.90
CA ARG A 76 -3.22 7.78 0.57
C ARG A 76 -4.01 8.99 0.06
N ARG A 77 -4.96 8.80 -0.86
CA ARG A 77 -5.81 9.89 -1.38
C ARG A 77 -6.73 10.46 -0.32
N ILE A 78 -7.26 9.61 0.56
CA ILE A 78 -8.00 10.05 1.74
C ILE A 78 -7.11 10.96 2.58
N ILE A 79 -5.90 10.54 2.95
CA ILE A 79 -4.95 11.38 3.70
C ILE A 79 -4.70 12.73 3.00
N ASP A 80 -4.50 12.72 1.68
CA ASP A 80 -4.28 13.96 0.91
C ASP A 80 -5.48 14.91 0.97
N SER A 81 -6.71 14.39 1.06
CA SER A 81 -7.92 15.21 1.11
C SER A 81 -8.06 16.05 2.39
N PHE A 82 -7.40 15.66 3.48
CA PHE A 82 -7.37 16.42 4.74
C PHE A 82 -6.17 17.37 4.83
N GLY A 83 -5.19 17.25 3.93
CA GLY A 83 -3.99 18.10 3.93
C GLY A 83 -3.20 18.01 5.25
N THR A 84 -3.18 19.11 6.01
CA THR A 84 -2.54 19.20 7.33
C THR A 84 -3.52 19.03 8.50
N GLU A 85 -4.82 18.96 8.22
CA GLU A 85 -5.83 18.77 9.25
C GLU A 85 -5.86 17.30 9.72
N PRO A 86 -6.26 17.04 10.97
CA PRO A 86 -6.50 15.68 11.44
C PRO A 86 -7.55 14.99 10.56
N VAL A 87 -7.29 13.72 10.22
CA VAL A 87 -8.25 12.93 9.46
C VAL A 87 -9.49 12.66 10.31
N LEU A 88 -10.63 13.24 9.92
CA LEU A 88 -11.92 12.98 10.54
C LEU A 88 -12.54 11.75 9.87
N LEU A 89 -12.58 10.61 10.58
CA LEU A 89 -13.14 9.35 10.04
C LEU A 89 -14.60 9.47 9.60
N GLU A 90 -15.34 10.44 10.12
CA GLU A 90 -16.74 10.72 9.73
C GLU A 90 -16.88 11.08 8.25
N ASN A 91 -15.82 11.63 7.65
CA ASN A 91 -15.78 11.97 6.22
C ASN A 91 -15.40 10.79 5.32
N VAL A 92 -15.02 9.64 5.90
CA VAL A 92 -14.69 8.42 5.16
C VAL A 92 -15.94 7.55 5.07
N THR A 93 -16.53 7.48 3.87
CA THR A 93 -17.82 6.79 3.66
C THR A 93 -17.71 5.27 3.60
N ASP A 94 -16.54 4.71 3.28
CA ASP A 94 -16.33 3.25 3.22
C ASP A 94 -15.88 2.72 4.59
N ASP A 95 -16.71 1.86 5.19
CA ASP A 95 -16.47 1.19 6.48
C ASP A 95 -15.17 0.39 6.50
N ARG A 96 -14.83 -0.25 5.38
CA ARG A 96 -13.61 -1.05 5.26
C ARG A 96 -12.39 -0.14 5.30
N MET A 97 -12.45 1.02 4.63
CA MET A 97 -11.41 2.05 4.71
C MET A 97 -11.26 2.61 6.13
N ARG A 98 -12.37 2.85 6.83
CA ARG A 98 -12.35 3.26 8.25
C ARG A 98 -11.64 2.22 9.11
N GLN A 99 -11.93 0.94 8.93
CA GLN A 99 -11.26 -0.14 9.66
C GLN A 99 -9.76 -0.20 9.36
N LEU A 100 -9.37 -0.12 8.09
CA LEU A 100 -7.95 -0.10 7.69
C LEU A 100 -7.23 1.12 8.28
N PHE A 101 -7.84 2.30 8.24
CA PHE A 101 -7.29 3.51 8.84
C PHE A 101 -7.06 3.32 10.35
N THR A 102 -8.06 2.84 11.09
CA THR A 102 -7.96 2.64 12.54
C THR A 102 -6.87 1.64 12.89
N GLU A 103 -6.77 0.54 12.14
CA GLU A 103 -5.73 -0.48 12.31
C GLU A 103 -4.33 0.10 12.11
N LEU A 104 -4.08 0.82 10.99
CA LEU A 104 -2.78 1.42 10.72
C LEU A 104 -2.43 2.58 11.67
N SER A 105 -3.43 3.18 12.30
CA SER A 105 -3.21 4.26 13.28
C SER A 105 -2.71 3.74 14.63
N VAL A 106 -2.83 2.44 14.91
CA VAL A 106 -2.42 1.84 16.20
C VAL A 106 -1.42 0.71 16.07
N GLU A 107 -1.26 0.14 14.87
CA GLU A 107 -0.27 -0.91 14.64
C GLU A 107 1.16 -0.36 14.87
N PRO A 108 1.98 -0.98 15.73
CA PRO A 108 3.36 -0.53 15.93
C PRO A 108 4.16 -0.48 14.63
N VAL A 109 4.97 0.56 14.48
CA VAL A 109 5.96 0.64 13.39
C VAL A 109 7.08 -0.37 13.62
N ARG A 110 7.53 -1.04 12.55
CA ARG A 110 8.52 -2.12 12.62
C ARG A 110 9.94 -1.58 12.79
N THR A 111 10.21 -1.02 13.97
CA THR A 111 11.53 -0.56 14.38
C THR A 111 11.83 -0.99 15.80
N ASP A 112 13.10 -1.24 16.10
CA ASP A 112 13.55 -1.49 17.46
C ASP A 112 13.68 -0.14 18.20
N GLY A 113 12.75 0.13 19.11
CA GLY A 113 12.75 1.34 19.93
C GLY A 113 11.95 2.52 19.35
N ALA A 114 12.37 3.74 19.68
CA ALA A 114 11.66 4.96 19.27
C ALA A 114 11.81 5.19 17.76
N VAL A 115 10.71 5.49 17.09
CA VAL A 115 10.71 5.80 15.67
C VAL A 115 11.43 7.13 15.45
N SER A 116 12.51 7.06 14.66
CA SER A 116 13.36 8.22 14.37
C SER A 116 13.02 8.86 13.03
N GLU A 117 13.33 10.15 12.88
CA GLU A 117 13.25 10.86 11.60
C GLU A 117 14.06 10.17 10.49
N LYS A 118 15.24 9.63 10.84
CA LYS A 118 16.10 8.89 9.92
C LYS A 118 15.43 7.64 9.38
N TYR A 119 14.78 6.87 10.25
CA TYR A 119 14.04 5.66 9.86
C TYR A 119 12.85 6.02 8.95
N VAL A 120 12.07 7.05 9.31
CA VAL A 120 10.93 7.48 8.48
C VAL A 120 11.40 7.95 7.10
N SER A 121 12.49 8.72 7.06
CA SER A 121 13.07 9.22 5.81
C SER A 121 13.53 8.09 4.90
N SER A 122 14.09 7.01 5.45
CA SER A 122 14.58 5.89 4.64
C SER A 122 13.48 5.01 4.09
N ILE A 123 12.44 4.69 4.87
CA ILE A 123 11.30 3.92 4.35
C ILE A 123 10.55 4.71 3.26
N VAL A 124 10.45 6.03 3.42
CA VAL A 124 9.87 6.91 2.38
C VAL A 124 10.76 6.95 1.14
N ALA A 125 12.08 7.11 1.31
CA ALA A 125 13.02 7.09 0.20
C ALA A 125 12.97 5.75 -0.55
N ARG A 126 12.93 4.63 0.19
CA ARG A 126 12.82 3.28 -0.37
C ARG A 126 11.53 3.09 -1.15
N LEU A 127 10.40 3.55 -0.62
CA LEU A 127 9.11 3.46 -1.33
C LEU A 127 9.15 4.24 -2.65
N ARG A 128 9.73 5.44 -2.65
CA ARG A 128 9.91 6.26 -3.86
C ARG A 128 10.88 5.61 -4.84
N GLU A 129 11.97 4.99 -4.37
CA GLU A 129 12.95 4.28 -5.20
C GLU A 129 12.29 3.12 -5.98
N VAL A 130 11.38 2.39 -5.32
CA VAL A 130 10.64 1.30 -5.95
C VAL A 130 9.74 1.84 -7.08
N LEU A 131 9.03 2.95 -6.86
CA LEU A 131 8.26 3.60 -7.93
C LEU A 131 9.14 4.02 -9.11
N VAL A 132 10.26 4.70 -8.83
CA VAL A 132 11.19 5.15 -9.87
C VAL A 132 11.72 3.96 -10.67
N SER A 133 11.99 2.83 -10.01
CA SER A 133 12.42 1.60 -10.69
C SER A 133 11.37 1.05 -11.65
N ARG A 134 10.08 1.14 -11.32
CA ARG A 134 8.99 0.78 -12.24
C ARG A 134 8.93 1.73 -13.44
N LYS A 135 8.97 3.05 -13.20
CA LYS A 135 9.00 4.06 -14.27
C LYS A 135 10.17 3.85 -15.24
N ILE A 136 11.36 3.53 -14.72
CA ILE A 136 12.54 3.18 -15.53
C ILE A 136 12.27 1.94 -16.39
N ALA A 137 11.65 0.89 -15.84
CA ALA A 137 11.35 -0.33 -16.59
C ALA A 137 10.35 -0.05 -17.73
N ASP A 138 9.30 0.72 -17.46
CA ASP A 138 8.29 1.12 -18.45
C ASP A 138 8.89 1.97 -19.58
N LEU A 139 9.79 2.90 -19.22
CA LEU A 139 10.46 3.78 -20.17
C LEU A 139 11.48 3.02 -21.03
N LYS A 140 12.26 2.10 -20.43
CA LYS A 140 13.15 1.19 -21.17
C LYS A 140 12.36 0.31 -22.14
N SER A 141 11.24 -0.25 -21.69
CA SER A 141 10.34 -1.05 -22.55
C SER A 141 9.79 -0.23 -23.73
N SER A 142 9.45 1.04 -23.49
CA SER A 142 8.96 1.96 -24.51
C SER A 142 10.05 2.35 -25.52
N LEU A 143 11.27 2.66 -25.04
CA LEU A 143 12.43 2.95 -25.88
C LEU A 143 12.81 1.79 -26.80
N GLN A 144 12.73 0.54 -26.31
CA GLN A 144 13.01 -0.66 -27.12
C GLN A 144 12.06 -0.84 -28.30
N ARG A 145 10.84 -0.29 -28.22
CA ARG A 145 9.84 -0.35 -29.30
C ARG A 145 9.92 0.86 -30.24
N LEU A 146 10.60 1.94 -29.85
CA LEU A 146 10.70 3.15 -30.65
C LEU A 146 11.76 2.97 -31.75
N ASN A 147 11.42 3.32 -32.99
CA ASN A 147 12.43 3.43 -34.04
C ASN A 147 13.23 4.74 -33.86
N PRO A 148 14.53 4.68 -33.52
CA PRO A 148 15.32 5.87 -33.21
C PRO A 148 15.61 6.75 -34.44
N VAL A 149 15.42 6.24 -35.65
CA VAL A 149 15.67 6.99 -36.91
C VAL A 149 14.42 7.76 -37.34
N GLU A 150 13.23 7.17 -37.19
CA GLU A 150 11.97 7.80 -37.59
C GLU A 150 11.40 8.73 -36.50
N ASN A 151 11.73 8.47 -35.23
CA ASN A 151 11.17 9.17 -34.08
C ASN A 151 12.24 9.80 -33.18
N GLU A 152 13.26 10.41 -33.78
CA GLU A 152 14.44 10.94 -33.09
C GLU A 152 14.10 11.88 -31.91
N ALA A 153 13.17 12.82 -32.10
CA ALA A 153 12.79 13.77 -31.05
C ALA A 153 12.12 13.07 -29.84
N GLN A 154 11.24 12.11 -30.10
CA GLN A 154 10.57 11.35 -29.03
C GLN A 154 11.56 10.43 -28.31
N TYR A 155 12.48 9.80 -29.05
CA TYR A 155 13.54 8.98 -28.49
C TYR A 155 14.45 9.80 -27.56
N ASN A 156 14.92 10.96 -28.02
CA ASN A 156 15.79 11.84 -27.24
C ASN A 156 15.11 12.35 -25.96
N ALA A 157 13.82 12.70 -26.02
CA ALA A 157 13.05 13.10 -24.85
C ALA A 157 12.91 11.95 -23.82
N ALA A 158 12.52 10.76 -24.29
CA ALA A 158 12.41 9.57 -23.44
C ALA A 158 13.76 9.14 -22.85
N PHE A 159 14.85 9.26 -23.61
CA PHE A 159 16.19 8.97 -23.10
C PHE A 159 16.63 9.97 -22.04
N ALA A 160 16.36 11.27 -22.22
CA ALA A 160 16.65 12.29 -21.23
C ALA A 160 15.88 12.06 -19.92
N GLU A 161 14.59 11.71 -20.01
CA GLU A 161 13.79 11.33 -18.84
C GLU A 161 14.35 10.10 -18.14
N LEU A 162 14.80 9.08 -18.90
CA LEU A 162 15.42 7.89 -18.35
C LEU A 162 16.66 8.23 -17.52
N VAL A 163 17.55 9.07 -18.03
CA VAL A 163 18.76 9.50 -17.31
C VAL A 163 18.40 10.27 -16.03
N ALA A 164 17.37 11.12 -16.07
CA ALA A 164 16.89 11.84 -14.90
C ALA A 164 16.36 10.89 -13.83
N LEU A 165 15.55 9.89 -14.22
CA LEU A 165 15.02 8.88 -13.30
C LEU A 165 16.12 7.99 -12.70
N GLU A 166 17.13 7.59 -13.48
CA GLU A 166 18.28 6.82 -12.97
C GLU A 166 19.08 7.65 -11.93
N THR A 167 19.25 8.94 -12.17
CA THR A 167 19.89 9.85 -11.21
C THR A 167 19.07 9.99 -9.92
N GLN A 168 17.75 10.16 -10.06
CA GLN A 168 16.83 10.21 -8.93
C GLN A 168 16.86 8.91 -8.12
N LYS A 169 16.86 7.75 -8.80
CA LYS A 169 16.92 6.43 -8.16
C LYS A 169 18.16 6.31 -7.28
N ARG A 170 19.33 6.70 -7.79
CA ARG A 170 20.58 6.67 -7.02
C ARG A 170 20.50 7.52 -5.75
N GLY A 171 20.01 8.74 -5.86
CA GLY A 171 19.85 9.62 -4.68
C GLY A 171 18.88 9.05 -3.64
N LEU A 172 17.77 8.46 -4.08
CA LEU A 172 16.82 7.79 -3.18
C LEU A 172 17.44 6.54 -2.53
N HIS A 173 18.24 5.79 -3.28
CA HIS A 173 18.94 4.62 -2.77
C HIS A 173 19.92 4.99 -1.64
N GLU A 174 20.73 6.04 -1.84
CA GLU A 174 21.65 6.56 -0.83
C GLU A 174 20.90 7.00 0.44
N LEU A 175 19.79 7.73 0.29
CA LEU A 175 18.94 8.13 1.42
C LEU A 175 18.30 6.93 2.15
N SER A 176 17.96 5.87 1.41
CA SER A 176 17.35 4.66 1.99
C SER A 176 18.32 3.83 2.83
N ILE A 177 19.61 3.85 2.49
CA ILE A 177 20.65 3.09 3.20
C ILE A 177 21.25 3.88 4.35
N ALA A 178 21.30 5.21 4.25
CA ALA A 178 21.92 6.07 5.26
C ALA A 178 21.25 6.00 6.66
N SER A 179 20.13 5.30 6.81
CA SER A 179 19.44 5.07 8.09
C SER A 179 19.68 3.70 8.72
N LEU A 180 20.31 2.75 8.00
CA LEU A 180 20.69 1.44 8.52
C LEU A 180 21.99 1.55 9.31
#